data_AF-A0AAN9MNZ5-F1
#
_entry.id   AF-A0AAN9MNZ5-F1
#
_cell.length_a   1.000
_cell.length_b   1.000
_cell.length_c   1.000
_cell.angle_alpha   90.00
_cell.angle_beta   90.00
_cell.angle_gamma   90.00
#
_symmetry.space_group_name_H-M   'P 1'
#
loop_
_entity.id
_entity.type
_entity.pdbx_description
1 polymer ?
#
loop_
_entity_poly.entity_id
_entity_poly.type
_entity_poly.pdbx_seq_one_letter_code
_entity_poly.pdbx_strand_id
1 'polypeptide(L)'
;MVFIEGIILVSTMILLRNVWGHVYSDDKQVIRYVSVMMPILAISSFLDGIQSALSETGILAGCGWQKIGAYVNLGSFYLVGVPCAVVLAFLEHMKTKGLWLGIISAFIVQVLFYIAITFRTNWEEEARKAQSRVECSTITPSRQLLEIT
;
A
#
# COMPACT_ATOMS: atom_id res chain seq x y z
N MET A 1 15.83 5.10 4.10
CA MET A 1 15.12 6.38 3.88
C MET A 1 13.66 6.27 4.34
N VAL A 2 12.87 5.34 3.80
CA VAL A 2 11.44 5.12 4.15
C VAL A 2 11.17 4.93 5.66
N PHE A 3 12.03 4.20 6.38
CA PHE A 3 11.88 4.03 7.83
C PHE A 3 12.00 5.35 8.61
N ILE A 4 12.88 6.25 8.19
CA ILE A 4 13.11 7.53 8.88
C ILE A 4 11.92 8.46 8.62
N GLU A 5 11.45 8.54 7.38
CA GLU A 5 10.25 9.31 7.02
C GLU A 5 9.01 8.82 7.76
N GLY A 6 8.83 7.49 7.85
CA GLY A 6 7.74 6.89 8.61
C GLY A 6 7.80 7.22 10.10
N ILE A 7 8.98 7.17 10.73
CA ILE A 7 9.15 7.54 12.13
C ILE A 7 8.87 9.04 12.35
N ILE A 8 9.32 9.90 11.43
CA ILE A 8 9.06 11.35 11.50
C ILE A 8 7.54 11.61 11.37
N LEU A 9 6.86 11.01 10.40
CA LEU A 9 5.41 11.14 10.20
C LEU A 9 4.61 10.70 11.44
N VAL A 10 4.93 9.53 11.99
CA VAL A 10 4.26 9.01 13.19
C VAL A 10 4.49 9.92 14.39
N SER A 11 5.74 10.36 14.60
CA SER A 11 6.12 11.25 15.69
C SER A 11 5.37 12.60 15.58
N THR A 12 5.36 13.21 14.39
CA THR A 12 4.65 14.46 14.12
C THR A 12 3.13 14.31 14.30
N MET A 13 2.51 13.22 13.83
CA MET A 13 1.07 12.98 14.05
C MET A 13 0.71 12.81 15.53
N ILE A 14 1.55 12.14 16.31
CA ILE A 14 1.32 11.94 17.75
C ILE A 14 1.54 13.24 18.52
N LEU A 15 2.61 13.98 18.23
CA LEU A 15 2.94 15.25 18.89
C LEU A 15 1.88 16.33 18.62
N LEU A 16 1.38 16.42 17.39
CA LEU A 16 0.36 17.40 17.02
C LEU A 16 -1.08 16.91 17.22
N ARG A 17 -1.34 15.74 17.85
CA ARG A 17 -2.68 15.13 17.87
C ARG A 17 -3.77 16.05 18.43
N ASN A 18 -3.43 16.93 19.37
CA ASN A 18 -4.36 17.88 19.97
C ASN A 18 -4.56 19.14 19.12
N VAL A 19 -3.57 19.52 18.31
CA VAL A 19 -3.65 20.65 17.38
C VAL A 19 -4.46 20.28 16.15
N TRP A 20 -4.27 19.06 15.62
CA TRP A 20 -5.02 18.54 14.47
C TRP A 20 -6.53 18.55 14.70
N GLY A 21 -7.00 18.16 15.90
CA GLY A 21 -8.42 18.21 16.23
C GLY A 21 -9.00 19.62 16.07
N HIS A 22 -8.26 20.65 16.49
CA HIS A 22 -8.68 22.05 16.39
C HIS A 22 -8.64 22.61 14.96
N VAL A 23 -7.76 22.09 14.10
CA VAL A 23 -7.72 22.48 12.68
C VAL A 23 -8.96 21.96 11.92
N TYR A 24 -9.48 20.79 12.30
CA TYR A 24 -10.62 20.18 11.62
C TYR A 24 -11.98 20.65 12.14
N SER A 25 -12.10 20.98 13.43
CA SER A 25 -13.37 21.43 14.02
C SER A 25 -13.18 22.14 15.36
N ASP A 26 -14.07 23.09 15.65
CA ASP A 26 -14.17 23.74 16.97
C ASP A 26 -15.03 22.92 17.96
N ASP A 27 -15.68 21.84 17.50
CA ASP A 27 -16.48 20.97 18.35
C ASP A 27 -15.60 20.04 19.21
N LYS A 28 -15.72 20.19 20.54
CA LYS A 28 -15.01 19.38 21.54
C LYS A 28 -15.25 17.87 21.39
N GLN A 29 -16.40 17.43 20.90
CA GLN A 29 -16.66 16.00 20.64
C GLN A 29 -15.81 15.49 19.48
N VAL A 30 -15.71 16.26 18.39
CA VAL A 30 -14.93 15.90 17.21
C VAL A 30 -13.44 15.89 17.54
N ILE A 31 -12.95 16.89 18.25
CA ILE A 31 -11.55 16.99 18.70
C ILE A 31 -11.15 15.76 19.53
N ARG A 32 -11.99 15.36 20.50
CA ARG A 32 -11.74 14.19 21.34
C ARG A 32 -11.75 12.89 20.53
N TYR A 33 -12.66 12.78 19.56
CA TYR A 33 -12.75 11.60 18.70
C TYR A 33 -11.51 11.46 17.79
N VAL A 34 -11.09 12.55 17.16
CA VAL A 34 -9.88 12.61 16.32
C VAL A 34 -8.64 12.30 17.16
N SER A 35 -8.49 12.90 18.34
CA SER A 35 -7.36 12.67 19.25
C SER A 35 -7.17 11.19 19.65
N VAL A 36 -8.25 10.41 19.71
CA VAL A 36 -8.20 8.95 19.99
C VAL A 36 -7.93 8.12 18.74
N MET A 37 -8.38 8.56 17.57
CA MET A 37 -8.13 7.87 16.31
C MET A 37 -6.71 8.11 15.78
N MET A 38 -6.16 9.31 15.95
CA MET A 38 -4.85 9.72 15.41
C MET A 38 -3.70 8.73 15.67
N PRO A 39 -3.53 8.14 16.86
CA PRO A 39 -2.48 7.14 17.09
C PRO A 39 -2.69 5.87 16.26
N ILE A 40 -3.94 5.42 16.11
CA ILE A 40 -4.31 4.26 15.29
C ILE A 40 -3.98 4.55 13.82
N LEU A 41 -4.35 5.74 13.34
CA LEU A 41 -4.04 6.23 11.98
C LEU A 41 -2.54 6.30 11.70
N ALA A 42 -1.76 6.78 12.67
CA ALA A 42 -0.33 6.93 12.53
C ALA A 42 0.35 5.57 12.41
N ILE A 43 0.00 4.63 13.29
CA ILE A 43 0.53 3.26 13.28
C ILE A 43 0.14 2.53 11.99
N SER A 44 -1.12 2.63 11.57
CA SER A 44 -1.57 1.99 10.33
C SER A 44 -0.86 2.56 9.10
N SER A 45 -0.72 3.88 9.01
CA SER A 45 -0.02 4.53 7.89
C SER A 45 1.45 4.11 7.79
N PHE A 46 2.10 3.91 8.95
CA PHE A 46 3.46 3.39 8.99
C PHE A 46 3.56 1.95 8.50
N LEU A 47 2.63 1.09 8.94
CA LEU A 47 2.58 -0.30 8.50
C LEU A 47 2.27 -0.41 7.01
N ASP A 48 1.32 0.38 6.50
CA ASP A 48 0.97 0.44 5.07
C ASP A 48 2.16 0.89 4.22
N GLY A 49 2.90 1.90 4.67
CA GLY A 49 4.10 2.38 3.99
C GLY A 49 5.20 1.31 3.90
N ILE A 50 5.42 0.54 4.98
CA ILE A 50 6.36 -0.59 4.97
C ILE A 50 5.89 -1.70 4.03
N GLN A 51 4.60 -2.06 4.09
CA GLN A 51 4.03 -3.11 3.25
C GLN A 51 4.15 -2.79 1.77
N SER A 52 3.81 -1.56 1.37
CA SER A 52 3.87 -1.14 -0.03
C SER A 52 5.32 -0.97 -0.52
N ALA A 53 6.23 -0.46 0.32
CA ALA A 53 7.64 -0.31 -0.03
C ALA A 53 8.35 -1.66 -0.24
N LEU A 54 8.08 -2.63 0.64
CA LEU A 54 8.79 -3.92 0.62
C LEU A 54 8.18 -4.91 -0.37
N SER A 55 6.85 -5.05 -0.39
CA SER A 55 6.19 -6.07 -1.21
C SER A 55 5.72 -5.53 -2.56
N GLU A 56 5.15 -4.32 -2.62
CA GLU A 56 4.53 -3.89 -3.88
C GLU A 56 5.53 -3.25 -4.85
N THR A 57 6.26 -2.23 -4.42
CA THR A 57 7.24 -1.57 -5.29
C THR A 57 8.45 -2.45 -5.57
N GLY A 58 8.91 -3.25 -4.62
CA GLY A 58 10.00 -4.20 -4.83
C GLY A 58 9.65 -5.30 -5.84
N ILE A 59 8.55 -6.03 -5.60
CA ILE A 59 8.22 -7.23 -6.37
C ILE A 59 7.55 -6.87 -7.69
N LEU A 60 6.55 -5.97 -7.69
CA LEU A 60 5.82 -5.64 -8.92
C LEU A 60 6.61 -4.76 -9.87
N ALA A 61 7.42 -3.80 -9.38
CA ALA A 61 8.26 -3.00 -10.26
C ALA A 61 9.45 -3.84 -10.77
N GLY A 62 10.03 -4.71 -9.93
CA GLY A 62 11.13 -5.60 -10.31
C GLY A 62 10.75 -6.60 -11.41
N CYS A 63 9.54 -7.18 -11.35
CA CYS A 63 9.07 -8.14 -12.36
C CYS A 63 8.21 -7.51 -13.47
N GLY A 64 7.87 -6.22 -13.37
CA GLY A 64 7.00 -5.52 -14.33
C GLY A 64 5.52 -5.93 -14.26
N TRP A 65 5.05 -6.40 -13.11
CA TRP A 65 3.69 -6.90 -12.89
C TRP A 65 2.70 -5.84 -12.40
N GLN A 66 3.05 -4.57 -12.53
CA GLN A 66 2.24 -3.45 -12.03
C GLN A 66 0.76 -3.52 -12.47
N LYS A 67 0.48 -4.08 -13.65
CA LYS A 67 -0.89 -4.34 -14.15
C LYS A 67 -1.64 -5.36 -13.30
N ILE A 68 -1.02 -6.48 -12.93
CA ILE A 68 -1.61 -7.50 -12.05
C ILE A 68 -1.92 -6.89 -10.68
N GLY A 69 -0.99 -6.10 -10.12
CA GLY A 69 -1.22 -5.45 -8.82
C GLY A 69 -2.40 -4.48 -8.83
N ALA A 70 -2.55 -3.70 -9.91
CA ALA A 70 -3.69 -2.79 -10.04
C ALA A 70 -5.04 -3.54 -10.03
N TYR A 71 -5.14 -4.69 -10.71
CA TYR A 71 -6.36 -5.51 -10.69
C TYR A 71 -6.64 -6.11 -9.31
N VAL A 72 -5.61 -6.63 -8.63
CA VAL A 72 -5.76 -7.22 -7.29
C VAL A 72 -6.16 -6.16 -6.27
N ASN A 73 -5.55 -4.97 -6.33
CA ASN A 73 -5.88 -3.85 -5.45
C ASN A 73 -7.35 -3.40 -5.65
N LEU A 74 -7.76 -3.19 -6.90
CA LEU A 74 -9.13 -2.79 -7.22
C LEU A 74 -10.15 -3.84 -6.75
N GLY A 75 -9.87 -5.13 -7.01
CA GLY A 75 -10.72 -6.24 -6.59
C GLY A 75 -10.83 -6.34 -5.07
N SER A 76 -9.71 -6.24 -4.35
CA SER A 76 -9.70 -6.39 -2.88
C SER A 76 -10.47 -5.27 -2.19
N PHE A 77 -10.28 -4.02 -2.63
CA PHE A 77 -11.00 -2.89 -2.04
C PHE A 77 -12.48 -2.87 -2.41
N TYR A 78 -12.85 -3.11 -3.67
CA TYR A 78 -14.24 -3.02 -4.09
C TYR A 78 -15.08 -4.24 -3.73
N LEU A 79 -14.55 -5.46 -3.86
CA LEU A 79 -15.32 -6.68 -3.62
C LEU A 79 -15.36 -7.09 -2.15
N VAL A 80 -14.34 -6.75 -1.36
CA VAL A 80 -14.24 -7.18 0.04
C VAL A 80 -14.20 -6.00 1.00
N GLY A 81 -13.35 -5.01 0.72
CA GLY A 81 -13.19 -3.83 1.56
C GLY A 81 -14.49 -3.05 1.76
N VAL A 82 -15.15 -2.67 0.67
CA VAL A 82 -16.39 -1.89 0.70
C VAL A 82 -17.54 -2.65 1.40
N PRO A 83 -17.84 -3.91 1.08
CA PRO A 83 -18.87 -4.66 1.80
C PRO A 83 -18.58 -4.83 3.29
N CYS A 84 -17.34 -5.20 3.66
CA CYS A 84 -16.95 -5.30 5.06
C CYS A 84 -17.06 -3.95 5.78
N ALA A 85 -16.64 -2.86 5.14
CA ALA A 85 -16.74 -1.52 5.69
C ALA A 85 -18.20 -1.10 5.94
N VAL A 86 -19.10 -1.38 5.00
CA VAL A 86 -20.53 -1.09 5.14
C VAL A 86 -21.15 -1.94 6.25
N VAL A 87 -20.86 -3.24 6.27
CA VAL A 87 -21.35 -4.16 7.30
C VAL A 87 -20.90 -3.69 8.69
N LEU A 88 -19.61 -3.43 8.89
CA LEU A 88 -19.07 -3.03 10.20
C LEU A 88 -19.47 -1.60 10.61
N ALA A 89 -19.57 -0.68 9.67
CA ALA A 89 -19.96 0.70 9.97
C ALA A 89 -21.44 0.83 10.34
N PHE A 90 -22.33 0.08 9.66
CA PHE A 90 -23.78 0.21 9.82
C PHE A 90 -24.39 -0.84 10.76
N LEU A 91 -23.95 -2.11 10.76
CA LEU A 91 -24.52 -3.14 11.64
C LEU A 91 -23.99 -3.04 13.07
N GLU A 92 -22.71 -2.73 13.23
CA GLU A 92 -22.06 -2.70 14.55
C GLU A 92 -22.11 -1.30 15.20
N HIS A 93 -22.72 -0.31 14.54
CA HIS A 93 -22.74 1.11 14.94
C HIS A 93 -21.35 1.70 15.26
N MET A 94 -20.27 1.04 14.81
CA MET A 94 -18.89 1.43 15.07
C MET A 94 -18.46 2.68 14.27
N LYS A 95 -19.35 3.26 13.44
CA LYS A 95 -19.15 4.49 12.65
C LYS A 95 -17.76 4.49 11.98
N THR A 96 -16.91 5.44 12.35
CA THR A 96 -15.56 5.64 11.80
C THR A 96 -14.62 4.48 12.07
N LYS A 97 -14.76 3.77 13.21
CA LYS A 97 -13.94 2.60 13.52
C LYS A 97 -14.29 1.42 12.61
N GLY A 98 -15.58 1.24 12.30
CA GLY A 98 -16.05 0.20 11.38
C GLY A 98 -15.55 0.40 9.96
N LEU A 99 -15.54 1.66 9.49
CA LEU A 99 -14.93 2.01 8.20
C LEU A 99 -13.44 1.66 8.15
N TRP A 100 -12.71 1.98 9.23
CA TRP A 100 -11.29 1.67 9.37
C TRP A 100 -11.00 0.17 9.38
N LEU A 101 -11.81 -0.61 10.09
CA LEU A 101 -11.70 -2.08 10.08
C LEU A 101 -11.97 -2.67 8.70
N GLY A 102 -12.92 -2.10 7.95
CA GLY A 102 -13.16 -2.50 6.55
C GLY A 102 -11.95 -2.28 5.64
N ILE A 103 -11.28 -1.14 5.76
CA ILE A 103 -10.04 -0.84 5.02
C ILE A 103 -8.93 -1.83 5.40
N ILE A 104 -8.73 -2.09 6.69
CA ILE A 104 -7.74 -3.07 7.17
C ILE A 104 -8.03 -4.47 6.60
N SER A 105 -9.31 -4.87 6.54
CA SER A 105 -9.70 -6.15 5.97
C SER A 105 -9.36 -6.26 4.47
N ALA A 106 -9.50 -5.17 3.72
CA ALA A 106 -9.12 -5.11 2.31
C ALA A 106 -7.61 -5.29 2.13
N PHE A 107 -6.80 -4.62 2.97
CA PHE A 107 -5.34 -4.75 2.94
C PHE A 107 -4.89 -6.17 3.27
N ILE A 108 -5.50 -6.84 4.25
CA ILE A 108 -5.17 -8.24 4.58
C ILE A 108 -5.40 -9.13 3.36
N VAL A 109 -6.54 -8.98 2.67
CA VAL A 109 -6.84 -9.77 1.46
C VAL A 109 -5.83 -9.47 0.35
N GLN A 110 -5.52 -8.20 0.12
CA GLN A 110 -4.53 -7.77 -0.88
C GLN A 110 -3.15 -8.39 -0.61
N VAL A 111 -2.67 -8.36 0.64
CA VAL A 111 -1.39 -8.94 1.05
C VAL A 111 -1.39 -10.47 0.88
N LEU A 112 -2.48 -11.15 1.24
CA LEU A 112 -2.61 -12.59 1.02
C LEU A 112 -2.53 -12.95 -0.47
N PHE A 113 -3.17 -12.17 -1.34
CA PHE A 113 -3.08 -12.36 -2.79
C PHE A 113 -1.65 -12.18 -3.29
N TYR A 114 -0.94 -11.13 -2.84
CA TYR A 114 0.46 -10.94 -3.23
C TYR A 114 1.37 -12.05 -2.74
N ILE A 115 1.20 -12.51 -1.50
CA ILE A 115 1.93 -13.64 -0.96
C ILE A 115 1.66 -14.89 -1.80
N ALA A 116 0.39 -15.18 -2.12
CA ALA A 116 0.02 -16.31 -2.97
C ALA A 116 0.65 -16.22 -4.37
N ILE A 117 0.63 -15.05 -5.01
CA ILE A 117 1.28 -14.82 -6.31
C ILE A 117 2.79 -15.03 -6.19
N THR A 118 3.42 -14.49 -5.15
CA THR A 118 4.87 -14.62 -4.86
C THR A 118 5.27 -16.09 -4.71
N PHE A 119 4.48 -16.90 -4.00
CA PHE A 119 4.73 -18.33 -3.84
C PHE A 119 4.43 -19.15 -5.10
N ARG A 120 3.43 -18.77 -5.89
CA ARG A 120 3.04 -19.48 -7.12
C ARG A 120 3.91 -19.14 -8.32
N THR A 121 4.67 -18.06 -8.23
CA THR A 121 5.55 -17.63 -9.32
C THR A 121 6.79 -18.49 -9.35
N ASN A 122 7.10 -19.02 -10.54
CA ASN A 122 8.39 -19.62 -10.80
C ASN A 122 9.47 -18.54 -10.93
N TRP A 123 10.21 -18.33 -9.84
CA TRP A 123 11.29 -17.34 -9.77
C TRP A 123 12.42 -17.60 -10.78
N GLU A 124 12.66 -18.85 -11.21
CA GLU A 124 13.64 -19.14 -12.26
C GLU A 124 13.23 -18.56 -13.61
N GLU A 125 11.93 -18.57 -13.90
CA GLU A 125 11.42 -18.08 -15.17
C GLU A 125 11.37 -16.55 -15.20
N GLU A 126 11.03 -15.91 -14.08
CA GLU A 126 11.13 -14.46 -13.96
C GLU A 126 12.59 -13.98 -13.97
N ALA A 127 13.53 -14.71 -13.37
CA ALA A 127 14.95 -14.42 -13.46
C ALA A 127 15.46 -14.52 -14.91
N ARG A 128 15.02 -15.54 -15.66
CA ARG A 128 15.36 -15.71 -17.08
C ARG A 128 14.77 -14.60 -17.96
N LYS A 129 13.52 -14.21 -17.71
CA LYS A 129 12.90 -13.05 -18.38
C LYS A 129 13.66 -11.76 -18.07
N ALA A 130 14.08 -11.55 -16.83
CA ALA A 130 14.87 -10.39 -16.44
C ALA A 130 16.24 -10.36 -17.18
N GLN A 131 16.94 -11.49 -17.25
CA GLN A 131 18.20 -11.60 -18.02
C GLN A 131 18.00 -11.30 -19.50
N SER A 132 16.98 -11.89 -20.13
CA SER A 132 16.69 -11.65 -21.56
C SER A 132 16.38 -10.18 -21.89
N ARG A 133 15.76 -9.43 -20.96
CA ARG A 133 15.51 -7.99 -21.12
C ARG A 133 16.80 -7.18 -21.10
N VAL A 134 17.75 -7.54 -20.25
CA VAL A 134 19.07 -6.88 -20.16
C VAL A 134 19.91 -7.19 -21.41
N GLU A 135 19.92 -8.44 -21.88
CA GLU A 135 20.63 -8.84 -23.10
C GLU A 135 20.07 -8.15 -24.35
N CYS A 136 18.74 -8.12 -24.52
CA CYS A 136 18.10 -7.41 -25.64
C CYS A 136 18.39 -5.90 -25.62
N SER A 137 18.43 -5.29 -24.43
CA SER A 137 18.80 -3.88 -24.25
C SER A 137 20.28 -3.62 -24.57
N THR A 138 21.14 -4.62 -24.46
CA THR A 138 22.59 -4.52 -24.76
C THR A 138 22.88 -4.69 -26.26
N ILE A 139 22.06 -5.49 -26.96
CA ILE A 139 22.18 -5.72 -28.42
C ILE A 139 21.66 -4.52 -29.22
N THR A 140 20.70 -3.77 -28.70
CA THR A 140 20.11 -2.60 -29.37
C THR A 140 21.11 -1.45 -29.63
N PRO A 141 21.94 -0.99 -28.67
CA PRO A 141 22.90 0.09 -28.91
C PRO A 141 24.05 -0.33 -29.84
N SER A 142 24.47 -1.60 -29.82
CA SER A 142 25.54 -2.09 -30.70
C SER A 142 25.08 -2.21 -32.16
N ARG A 143 23.81 -2.58 -32.39
CA ARG A 143 23.21 -2.60 -33.73
C ARG A 143 23.06 -1.20 -34.32
N GLN A 144 22.67 -0.21 -33.51
CA GLN A 144 22.59 1.17 -33.97
C GLN A 144 23.97 1.75 -34.30
N LEU A 145 25.01 1.51 -33.49
CA LEU A 145 26.38 1.97 -33.77
C LEU A 145 26.97 1.38 -35.07
N LEU A 146 26.60 0.15 -35.43
CA LEU A 146 27.02 -0.52 -36.67
C LEU A 146 26.30 -0.02 -37.93
N GLU A 147 25.14 0.64 -37.82
CA GLU A 147 24.41 1.22 -38.97
C GLU A 147 24.83 2.68 -39.28
N ILE A 148 25.62 3.33 -38.40
CA ILE A 148 26.08 4.72 -38.57
C ILE A 148 27.56 4.85 -39.00
N THR A 149 28.28 3.72 -39.14
CA THR A 149 29.68 3.67 -39.63
C THR A 149 29.73 3.04 -41.01
#